data_AF-A0A3M9Y399-F1
#
_entry.id   AF-A0A3M9Y399-F1
#
_cell.length_a   1.000
_cell.length_b   1.000
_cell.length_c   1.000
_cell.angle_alpha   90.00
_cell.angle_beta   90.00
_cell.angle_gamma   90.00
#
_symmetry.space_group_name_H-M   'P 1'
#
loop_
_entity.id
_entity.type
_entity.pdbx_description
1 polymer ?
#
loop_
_entity_poly.entity_id
_entity_poly.type
_entity_poly.pdbx_seq_one_letter_code
_entity_poly.pdbx_strand_id
1 'polypeptide(L)'
;MSSCRQAARPLAKCLRHDALQLRPFTTTPSAPAEVYKVVRDRPEGTPDPLELDPNTAVAPWAEKDLWKAGTPPVGSRRRRYAIRTSQNLPFEQLPYQAFQEARKILALDRQKKVEAIAAEVEKMRKIRETDVALFRGGEKKREMKLESIRRHIEHLKIQADINDPAVKRRFEDGLGDMSKPIYRYLAKRRWEGYNKKIVEQRISQFHITPDILPKLTPTYDVELHFRRSKIPAGKILPSNLTEVAPRLRVQPFDAGERLVTVAIVDPDVPDTESDAFSKRCHFLAANIPVSPTDPSLPLGRLNRDAHIAVPYLPAFAQKGAPYHRLAIFILDQPGNKPLDIAALRAQYSKTTVADESSSSSSSSSTVAAPAPAPATGFSLKSLRDKFALTPTGFTLFRTVWDEHTADVMHRAGVPGADVEFRPNRVYSMKPPKAPRGWEAKRQGPKYRHLWKYTKRIRGLSNAKGWIVKKRADGNGKRG
;
A
#
# COMPACT_ATOMS: atom_id res chain seq x y z
N MET A 1 -19.49 -21.13 35.09
CA MET A 1 -20.62 -20.62 35.90
C MET A 1 -20.27 -19.19 36.34
N SER A 2 -20.51 -18.20 35.47
CA SER A 2 -21.60 -17.20 35.58
C SER A 2 -21.07 -15.88 36.19
N SER A 3 -21.33 -14.66 35.71
CA SER A 3 -21.86 -14.12 34.45
C SER A 3 -21.48 -12.62 34.39
N CYS A 4 -21.25 -12.11 33.18
CA CYS A 4 -21.12 -10.67 32.89
C CYS A 4 -22.45 -9.94 33.06
N ARG A 5 -22.43 -8.68 33.54
CA ARG A 5 -23.45 -7.66 33.18
C ARG A 5 -22.82 -6.27 33.05
N GLN A 6 -22.71 -5.79 31.81
CA GLN A 6 -22.56 -4.39 31.46
C GLN A 6 -23.91 -3.68 31.68
N ALA A 7 -23.88 -2.52 32.34
CA ALA A 7 -25.04 -1.66 32.53
C ALA A 7 -25.13 -0.62 31.39
N ALA A 8 -26.17 -0.73 30.57
CA ALA A 8 -26.62 0.33 29.68
C ALA A 8 -27.80 1.06 30.36
N ARG A 9 -27.72 2.40 30.44
CA ARG A 9 -28.81 3.26 30.96
C ARG A 9 -29.74 3.69 29.81
N PRO A 10 -31.06 3.84 30.05
CA PRO A 10 -32.00 4.36 29.07
C PRO A 10 -32.18 5.87 29.21
N LEU A 11 -32.15 6.61 28.10
CA LEU A 11 -32.71 7.96 28.00
C LEU A 11 -33.82 7.94 26.97
N ALA A 12 -35.04 7.72 27.45
CA ALA A 12 -36.27 8.00 26.74
C ALA A 12 -36.92 9.21 27.40
N LYS A 13 -37.07 10.33 26.68
CA LYS A 13 -38.15 11.31 26.91
C LYS A 13 -38.25 12.31 25.75
N CYS A 14 -39.48 12.39 25.24
CA CYS A 14 -40.14 13.56 24.65
C CYS A 14 -39.75 14.01 23.23
N LEU A 15 -40.48 13.51 22.22
CA LEU A 15 -41.11 14.33 21.16
C LEU A 15 -42.40 13.63 20.68
N ARG A 16 -43.53 14.27 20.96
CA ARG A 16 -44.90 14.09 20.44
C ARG A 16 -45.18 15.43 19.71
N HIS A 17 -45.85 15.63 18.58
CA HIS A 17 -46.70 14.88 17.65
C HIS A 17 -46.59 15.63 16.29
N ASP A 18 -46.65 14.89 15.17
CA ASP A 18 -47.36 15.24 13.92
C ASP A 18 -46.83 14.32 12.81
N ALA A 19 -47.38 13.11 12.76
CA ALA A 19 -47.01 12.09 11.80
C ALA A 19 -48.13 11.93 10.76
N LEU A 20 -47.82 12.33 9.53
CA LEU A 20 -48.44 11.87 8.30
C LEU A 20 -48.53 10.33 8.33
N GLN A 21 -49.65 9.77 7.88
CA GLN A 21 -49.90 8.33 7.81
C GLN A 21 -48.89 7.64 6.87
N LEU A 22 -47.75 7.23 7.41
CA LEU A 22 -46.80 6.34 6.76
C LEU A 22 -47.34 4.91 6.91
N ARG A 23 -47.64 4.28 5.78
CA ARG A 23 -47.92 2.83 5.71
C ARG A 23 -46.75 2.08 6.36
N PRO A 24 -46.99 1.17 7.32
CA PRO A 24 -45.91 0.36 7.87
C PRO A 24 -45.41 -0.57 6.78
N PHE A 25 -44.16 -0.37 6.33
CA PHE A 25 -43.43 -1.37 5.58
C PHE A 25 -43.30 -2.60 6.45
N THR A 26 -44.03 -3.65 6.09
CA THR A 26 -43.91 -4.96 6.72
C THR A 26 -42.51 -5.49 6.40
N THR A 27 -41.61 -5.47 7.37
CA THR A 27 -40.36 -6.23 7.31
C THR A 27 -40.66 -7.67 7.71
N THR A 28 -41.37 -8.39 6.85
CA THR A 28 -41.27 -9.85 6.88
C THR A 28 -39.88 -10.19 6.35
N PRO A 29 -39.04 -10.89 7.12
CA PRO A 29 -37.84 -11.49 6.54
C PRO A 29 -38.31 -12.41 5.41
N SER A 30 -37.74 -12.26 4.22
CA SER A 30 -37.84 -13.28 3.19
C SER A 30 -37.44 -14.61 3.85
N ALA A 31 -38.31 -15.61 3.76
CA ALA A 31 -37.99 -16.96 4.22
C ALA A 31 -36.59 -17.32 3.68
N PRO A 32 -35.69 -17.87 4.52
CA PRO A 32 -34.43 -18.36 4.00
C PRO A 32 -34.79 -19.32 2.88
N ALA A 33 -34.40 -19.02 1.64
CA ALA A 33 -34.48 -20.00 0.58
C ALA A 33 -33.77 -21.23 1.14
N GLU A 34 -34.52 -22.30 1.39
CA GLU A 34 -33.97 -23.59 1.78
C GLU A 34 -33.01 -23.97 0.67
N VAL A 35 -31.72 -23.67 0.89
CA VAL A 35 -30.67 -24.23 0.09
C VAL A 35 -30.70 -25.68 0.46
N TYR A 36 -31.43 -26.48 -0.32
CA TYR A 36 -31.33 -27.93 -0.31
C TYR A 36 -29.86 -28.26 -0.48
N LYS A 37 -29.15 -28.42 0.64
CA LYS A 37 -27.84 -29.06 0.68
C LYS A 37 -28.12 -30.53 0.37
N VAL A 38 -28.29 -30.84 -0.91
CA VAL A 38 -28.27 -32.21 -1.37
C VAL A 38 -26.82 -32.67 -1.24
N VAL A 39 -26.45 -33.13 -0.04
CA VAL A 39 -25.25 -33.93 0.16
C VAL A 39 -25.59 -35.27 -0.46
N ARG A 40 -25.36 -35.40 -1.77
CA ARG A 40 -25.37 -36.70 -2.42
C ARG A 40 -24.08 -37.40 -2.02
N ASP A 41 -24.19 -38.55 -1.40
CA ASP A 41 -23.06 -39.45 -1.26
C ASP A 41 -22.59 -39.91 -2.64
N ARG A 42 -21.33 -40.34 -2.72
CA ARG A 42 -20.77 -40.81 -3.98
C ARG A 42 -21.57 -42.05 -4.43
N PRO A 43 -22.15 -42.05 -5.65
CA PRO A 43 -22.89 -43.21 -6.12
C PRO A 43 -21.95 -44.42 -6.25
N GLU A 44 -22.42 -45.62 -5.88
CA GLU A 44 -21.66 -46.89 -5.98
C GLU A 44 -21.51 -47.41 -7.42
N GLY A 45 -21.70 -46.56 -8.44
CA GLY A 45 -21.59 -46.88 -9.86
C GLY A 45 -20.77 -45.85 -10.65
N THR A 46 -20.79 -45.95 -11.98
CA THR A 46 -20.19 -44.93 -12.85
C THR A 46 -20.93 -43.60 -12.66
N PRO A 47 -20.28 -42.54 -12.18
CA PRO A 47 -20.94 -41.26 -11.95
C PRO A 47 -21.43 -40.63 -13.26
N ASP A 48 -22.60 -39.98 -13.21
CA ASP A 48 -23.20 -39.31 -14.36
C ASP A 48 -22.20 -38.32 -15.01
N PRO A 49 -22.04 -38.33 -16.35
CA PRO A 49 -21.12 -37.41 -17.03
C PRO A 49 -21.40 -35.93 -16.71
N LEU A 50 -22.66 -35.57 -16.50
CA LEU A 50 -23.09 -34.21 -16.11
C LEU A 50 -22.74 -33.84 -14.66
N GLU A 51 -22.52 -34.82 -13.79
CA GLU A 51 -22.07 -34.58 -12.42
C GLU A 51 -20.56 -34.40 -12.35
N LEU A 52 -19.81 -34.94 -13.32
CA LEU A 52 -18.36 -34.74 -13.49
C LEU A 52 -17.97 -33.65 -14.49
N ASP A 53 -18.90 -32.92 -15.12
CA ASP A 53 -18.54 -31.78 -15.96
C ASP A 53 -18.17 -30.54 -15.09
N PRO A 54 -16.99 -29.91 -15.31
CA PRO A 54 -16.59 -28.69 -14.60
C PRO A 54 -17.63 -27.56 -14.60
N ASN A 55 -18.50 -27.47 -15.61
CA ASN A 55 -19.51 -26.42 -15.72
C ASN A 55 -20.82 -26.71 -14.98
N THR A 56 -21.08 -27.95 -14.59
CA THR A 56 -22.36 -28.39 -14.01
C THR A 56 -22.22 -29.15 -12.70
N ALA A 57 -21.02 -29.61 -12.34
CA ALA A 57 -20.76 -30.28 -11.08
C ALA A 57 -21.23 -29.41 -9.90
N VAL A 58 -21.91 -29.97 -8.91
CA VAL A 58 -22.32 -29.25 -7.67
C VAL A 58 -22.00 -30.07 -6.42
N ALA A 59 -21.98 -31.40 -6.54
CA ALA A 59 -21.72 -32.29 -5.43
C ALA A 59 -20.28 -32.16 -4.92
N PRO A 60 -20.04 -32.11 -3.60
CA PRO A 60 -18.69 -31.96 -3.04
C PRO A 60 -17.71 -33.08 -3.44
N TRP A 61 -18.19 -34.31 -3.60
CA TRP A 61 -17.35 -35.42 -4.06
C TRP A 61 -16.89 -35.23 -5.51
N ALA A 62 -17.79 -34.79 -6.40
CA ALA A 62 -17.49 -34.55 -7.80
C ALA A 62 -16.50 -33.38 -7.97
N GLU A 63 -16.64 -32.32 -7.17
CA GLU A 63 -15.65 -31.24 -7.12
C GLU A 63 -14.26 -31.76 -6.76
N LYS A 64 -14.17 -32.62 -5.73
CA LYS A 64 -12.90 -33.18 -5.28
C LYS A 64 -12.25 -34.05 -6.36
N ASP A 65 -13.04 -34.82 -7.10
CA ASP A 65 -12.54 -35.67 -8.18
C ASP A 65 -12.11 -34.84 -9.40
N LEU A 66 -12.84 -33.77 -9.73
CA LEU A 66 -12.42 -32.76 -10.72
C LEU A 66 -11.09 -32.07 -10.36
N TRP A 67 -10.91 -31.71 -9.09
CA TRP A 67 -9.64 -31.17 -8.60
C TRP A 67 -8.49 -32.16 -8.74
N LYS A 68 -8.73 -33.46 -8.47
CA LYS A 68 -7.71 -34.51 -8.67
C LYS A 68 -7.39 -34.76 -10.15
N ALA A 69 -8.40 -34.66 -11.02
CA ALA A 69 -8.25 -34.79 -12.47
C ALA A 69 -7.56 -33.57 -13.13
N GLY A 70 -7.33 -32.49 -12.38
CA GLY A 70 -6.71 -31.26 -12.89
C GLY A 70 -7.68 -30.33 -13.63
N THR A 71 -8.97 -30.63 -13.64
CA THR A 71 -10.04 -29.85 -14.28
C THR A 71 -10.97 -29.25 -13.22
N PRO A 72 -10.52 -28.24 -12.46
CA PRO A 72 -11.31 -27.71 -11.35
C PRO A 72 -12.66 -27.15 -11.82
N PRO A 73 -13.70 -27.21 -10.96
CA PRO A 73 -15.03 -26.72 -11.30
C PRO A 73 -15.04 -25.22 -11.64
N VAL A 74 -15.84 -24.83 -12.64
CA VAL A 74 -15.87 -23.48 -13.19
C VAL A 74 -16.89 -22.59 -12.46
N GLY A 75 -16.36 -21.64 -11.70
CA GLY A 75 -17.15 -20.62 -11.01
C GLY A 75 -17.87 -21.13 -9.75
N SER A 76 -18.87 -20.37 -9.29
CA SER A 76 -19.59 -20.70 -8.06
C SER A 76 -20.52 -21.90 -8.21
N ARG A 77 -20.83 -22.60 -7.11
CA ARG A 77 -21.86 -23.67 -7.10
C ARG A 77 -23.21 -23.17 -7.61
N ARG A 78 -23.59 -21.93 -7.29
CA ARG A 78 -24.81 -21.28 -7.78
C ARG A 78 -24.83 -21.17 -9.30
N ARG A 79 -23.71 -20.77 -9.93
CA ARG A 79 -23.59 -20.71 -11.40
C ARG A 79 -23.80 -22.10 -12.01
N ARG A 80 -23.10 -23.12 -11.50
CA ARG A 80 -23.16 -24.48 -12.02
C ARG A 80 -24.55 -25.10 -11.89
N TYR A 81 -25.21 -24.86 -10.75
CA TYR A 81 -26.60 -25.27 -10.54
C TYR A 81 -27.56 -24.59 -11.52
N ALA A 82 -27.43 -23.27 -11.72
CA ALA A 82 -28.26 -22.54 -12.67
C ALA A 82 -28.05 -23.01 -14.12
N ILE A 83 -26.83 -23.34 -14.53
CA ILE A 83 -26.56 -23.91 -15.86
C ILE A 83 -27.24 -25.27 -16.03
N ARG A 84 -27.24 -26.09 -14.97
CA ARG A 84 -27.90 -27.40 -14.97
C ARG A 84 -29.43 -27.30 -15.07
N THR A 85 -30.05 -26.30 -14.45
CA THR A 85 -31.52 -26.21 -14.34
C THR A 85 -32.17 -25.24 -15.31
N SER A 86 -31.42 -24.29 -15.87
CA SER A 86 -31.97 -23.26 -16.76
C SER A 86 -31.88 -23.63 -18.24
N GLN A 87 -32.59 -22.86 -19.07
CA GLN A 87 -32.66 -23.03 -20.52
C GLN A 87 -31.37 -22.59 -21.25
N ASN A 88 -30.33 -22.12 -20.53
CA ASN A 88 -29.02 -21.74 -21.07
C ASN A 88 -29.05 -20.68 -22.21
N LEU A 89 -30.01 -19.75 -22.16
CA LEU A 89 -30.07 -18.60 -23.05
C LEU A 89 -28.92 -17.60 -22.77
N PRO A 90 -28.33 -16.97 -23.80
CA PRO A 90 -27.40 -15.86 -23.61
C PRO A 90 -28.04 -14.73 -22.79
N PHE A 91 -27.26 -14.15 -21.88
CA PHE A 91 -27.73 -13.07 -20.99
C PHE A 91 -28.43 -11.92 -21.73
N GLU A 92 -27.93 -11.61 -22.92
CA GLU A 92 -28.46 -10.57 -23.80
C GLU A 92 -29.84 -10.90 -24.37
N GLN A 93 -30.15 -12.18 -24.58
CA GLN A 93 -31.37 -12.65 -25.24
C GLN A 93 -32.48 -12.99 -24.24
N LEU A 94 -32.33 -12.66 -22.97
CA LEU A 94 -33.35 -12.92 -21.96
C LEU A 94 -34.64 -12.15 -22.29
N PRO A 95 -35.82 -12.82 -22.34
CA PRO A 95 -37.06 -12.24 -22.86
C PRO A 95 -37.78 -11.35 -21.84
N TYR A 96 -37.06 -10.40 -21.23
CA TYR A 96 -37.64 -9.39 -20.35
C TYR A 96 -37.86 -8.09 -21.13
N GLN A 97 -39.12 -7.63 -21.19
CA GLN A 97 -39.52 -6.47 -21.99
C GLN A 97 -38.67 -5.22 -21.71
N ALA A 98 -38.66 -4.75 -20.46
CA ALA A 98 -37.93 -3.55 -20.07
C ALA A 98 -36.42 -3.65 -20.34
N PHE A 99 -35.85 -4.85 -20.18
CA PHE A 99 -34.44 -5.11 -20.48
C PHE A 99 -34.16 -4.99 -21.98
N GLN A 100 -35.00 -5.59 -22.83
CA GLN A 100 -34.83 -5.52 -24.29
C GLN A 100 -35.06 -4.11 -24.85
N GLU A 101 -36.07 -3.39 -24.34
CA GLU A 101 -36.30 -1.98 -24.70
C GLU A 101 -35.11 -1.10 -24.31
N ALA A 102 -34.60 -1.25 -23.08
CA ALA A 102 -33.39 -0.54 -22.66
C ALA A 102 -32.19 -0.86 -23.57
N ARG A 103 -31.98 -2.13 -23.93
CA ARG A 103 -30.90 -2.52 -24.85
C ARG A 103 -31.04 -1.87 -26.23
N LYS A 104 -32.25 -1.74 -26.76
CA LYS A 104 -32.49 -1.02 -28.03
C LYS A 104 -32.04 0.44 -27.93
N ILE A 105 -32.37 1.12 -26.82
CA ILE A 105 -31.94 2.50 -26.58
C ILE A 105 -30.41 2.60 -26.54
N LEU A 106 -29.76 1.69 -25.81
CA LEU A 106 -28.29 1.68 -25.68
C LEU A 106 -27.59 1.35 -27.01
N ALA A 107 -28.17 0.46 -27.82
CA ALA A 107 -27.65 0.13 -29.15
C ALA A 107 -27.68 1.35 -30.08
N LEU A 108 -28.78 2.12 -30.07
CA LEU A 108 -28.90 3.35 -30.83
C LEU A 108 -27.91 4.43 -30.36
N ASP A 109 -27.74 4.61 -29.05
CA ASP A 109 -26.74 5.57 -28.53
C ASP A 109 -25.32 5.15 -28.92
N ARG A 110 -25.00 3.86 -28.82
CA ARG A 110 -23.70 3.32 -29.22
C ARG A 110 -23.42 3.57 -30.71
N GLN A 111 -24.39 3.35 -31.60
CA GLN A 111 -24.25 3.64 -33.03
C GLN A 111 -23.90 5.12 -33.26
N LYS A 112 -24.59 6.04 -32.60
CA LYS A 112 -24.28 7.48 -32.65
C LYS A 112 -22.85 7.79 -32.17
N LYS A 113 -22.36 7.10 -31.12
CA LYS A 113 -20.97 7.28 -30.66
C LYS A 113 -19.97 6.75 -31.68
N VAL A 114 -20.25 5.62 -32.33
CA VAL A 114 -19.38 5.04 -33.37
C VAL A 114 -19.30 5.98 -34.59
N GLU A 115 -20.42 6.54 -35.03
CA GLU A 115 -20.46 7.56 -36.09
C GLU A 115 -19.65 8.80 -35.71
N ALA A 116 -19.80 9.29 -34.47
CA ALA A 116 -19.01 10.41 -33.97
C ALA A 116 -17.51 10.09 -33.93
N ILE A 117 -17.11 8.88 -33.54
CA ILE A 117 -15.71 8.44 -33.58
C ILE A 117 -15.18 8.48 -35.01
N ALA A 118 -15.93 7.96 -35.98
CA ALA A 118 -15.53 7.98 -37.39
C ALA A 118 -15.30 9.42 -37.88
N ALA A 119 -16.23 10.34 -37.58
CA ALA A 119 -16.11 11.75 -37.92
C ALA A 119 -14.88 12.41 -37.27
N GLU A 120 -14.57 12.13 -36.00
CA GLU A 120 -13.38 12.65 -35.32
C GLU A 120 -12.08 12.07 -35.85
N VAL A 121 -12.07 10.79 -36.24
CA VAL A 121 -10.92 10.17 -36.90
C VAL A 121 -10.66 10.82 -38.26
N GLU A 122 -11.71 11.11 -39.04
CA GLU A 122 -11.58 11.86 -40.29
C GLU A 122 -11.07 13.28 -40.07
N LYS A 123 -11.57 13.99 -39.05
CA LYS A 123 -11.04 15.31 -38.66
C LYS A 123 -9.57 15.23 -38.29
N MET A 124 -9.17 14.21 -37.53
CA MET A 124 -7.76 13.96 -37.18
C MET A 124 -6.91 13.72 -38.43
N ARG A 125 -7.42 12.94 -39.41
CA ARG A 125 -6.74 12.70 -40.69
C ARG A 125 -6.53 14.01 -41.46
N LYS A 126 -7.59 14.81 -41.63
CA LYS A 126 -7.53 16.11 -42.32
C LYS A 126 -6.48 17.05 -41.67
N ILE A 127 -6.45 17.14 -40.35
CA ILE A 127 -5.48 18.00 -39.62
C ILE A 127 -4.04 17.49 -39.74
N ARG A 128 -3.84 16.17 -39.90
CA ARG A 128 -2.51 15.61 -40.19
C ARG A 128 -2.06 15.96 -41.61
N GLU A 129 -2.95 15.95 -42.58
CA GLU A 129 -2.64 16.29 -43.98
C GLU A 129 -2.48 17.80 -44.19
N THR A 130 -3.08 18.63 -43.34
CA THR A 130 -2.99 20.10 -43.43
C THR A 130 -1.59 20.61 -43.11
N ASP A 131 -1.08 21.52 -43.93
CA ASP A 131 0.23 22.17 -43.73
C ASP A 131 0.32 22.97 -42.44
N VAL A 132 1.53 22.96 -41.84
CA VAL A 132 1.81 23.63 -40.56
C VAL A 132 1.66 25.15 -40.67
N ALA A 133 1.94 25.74 -41.84
CA ALA A 133 1.87 27.18 -42.09
C ALA A 133 0.45 27.76 -41.93
N LEU A 134 -0.58 26.94 -42.13
CA LEU A 134 -1.98 27.37 -41.96
C LEU A 134 -2.36 27.57 -40.49
N PHE A 135 -1.57 27.05 -39.56
CA PHE A 135 -1.80 27.24 -38.13
C PHE A 135 -1.06 28.47 -37.63
N ARG A 136 -1.80 29.47 -37.11
CA ARG A 136 -1.25 30.72 -36.53
C ARG A 136 -0.16 30.51 -35.45
N GLY A 137 -0.14 29.35 -34.78
CA GLY A 137 0.88 29.00 -33.79
C GLY A 137 1.79 27.84 -34.20
N GLY A 138 1.92 27.61 -35.51
CA GLY A 138 2.78 26.60 -36.11
C GLY A 138 2.51 25.19 -35.61
N GLU A 139 3.59 24.41 -35.49
CA GLU A 139 3.56 22.98 -35.16
C GLU A 139 2.92 22.71 -33.80
N LYS A 140 3.29 23.50 -32.77
CA LYS A 140 2.75 23.34 -31.41
C LYS A 140 1.22 23.39 -31.37
N LYS A 141 0.59 24.31 -32.11
CA LYS A 141 -0.89 24.41 -32.17
C LYS A 141 -1.51 23.23 -32.91
N ARG A 142 -0.87 22.73 -33.96
CA ARG A 142 -1.30 21.53 -34.67
C ARG A 142 -1.23 20.30 -33.76
N GLU A 143 -0.12 20.10 -33.05
CA GLU A 143 0.05 19.01 -32.08
C GLU A 143 -0.97 19.07 -30.95
N MET A 144 -1.19 20.23 -30.34
CA MET A 144 -2.22 20.42 -29.31
C MET A 144 -3.62 20.04 -29.82
N LYS A 145 -3.96 20.44 -31.05
CA LYS A 145 -5.25 20.10 -31.67
C LYS A 145 -5.37 18.59 -31.91
N LEU A 146 -4.31 17.95 -32.40
CA LEU A 146 -4.25 16.49 -32.56
C LEU A 146 -4.40 15.77 -31.22
N GLU A 147 -3.74 16.27 -30.17
CA GLU A 147 -3.85 15.68 -28.83
C GLU A 147 -5.27 15.83 -28.26
N SER A 148 -5.90 16.99 -28.43
CA SER A 148 -7.29 17.21 -28.02
C SER A 148 -8.25 16.23 -28.72
N ILE A 149 -8.09 16.03 -30.03
CA ILE A 149 -8.92 15.10 -30.79
C ILE A 149 -8.66 13.66 -30.35
N ARG A 150 -7.40 13.27 -30.12
CA ARG A 150 -7.06 11.94 -29.58
C ARG A 150 -7.75 11.67 -28.24
N ARG A 151 -7.66 12.61 -27.29
CA ARG A 151 -8.34 12.50 -25.99
C ARG A 151 -9.86 12.40 -26.15
N HIS A 152 -10.43 13.15 -27.10
CA HIS A 152 -11.88 13.10 -27.37
C HIS A 152 -12.30 11.75 -27.96
N ILE A 153 -11.54 11.20 -28.91
CA ILE A 153 -11.78 9.86 -29.48
C ILE A 153 -11.72 8.80 -28.38
N GLU A 154 -10.72 8.85 -27.49
CA GLU A 154 -10.63 7.92 -26.35
C GLU A 154 -11.83 8.02 -25.42
N HIS A 155 -12.30 9.24 -25.14
CA HIS A 155 -13.50 9.47 -24.36
C HIS A 155 -14.74 8.87 -25.04
N LEU A 156 -14.93 9.10 -26.35
CA LEU A 156 -16.06 8.53 -27.10
C LEU A 156 -16.03 7.00 -27.12
N LYS A 157 -14.84 6.40 -27.26
CA LYS A 157 -14.67 4.93 -27.17
C LYS A 157 -15.12 4.39 -25.81
N ILE A 158 -14.83 5.11 -24.73
CA ILE A 158 -15.30 4.75 -23.38
C ILE A 158 -16.83 4.88 -23.31
N GLN A 159 -17.40 6.01 -23.76
CA GLN A 159 -18.85 6.24 -23.71
C GLN A 159 -19.65 5.25 -24.57
N ALA A 160 -19.10 4.76 -25.67
CA ALA A 160 -19.76 3.77 -26.53
C ALA A 160 -20.02 2.43 -25.81
N ASP A 161 -19.12 2.01 -24.92
CA ASP A 161 -19.16 0.69 -24.28
C ASP A 161 -19.46 0.76 -22.76
N ILE A 162 -19.52 1.95 -22.14
CA ILE A 162 -19.70 2.11 -20.68
C ILE A 162 -21.04 1.55 -20.17
N ASN A 163 -22.07 1.61 -21.00
CA ASN A 163 -23.41 1.15 -20.68
C ASN A 163 -23.66 -0.31 -21.10
N ASP A 164 -22.68 -0.99 -21.69
CA ASP A 164 -22.83 -2.40 -22.06
C ASP A 164 -22.81 -3.31 -20.81
N PRO A 165 -23.92 -4.03 -20.53
CA PRO A 165 -23.98 -4.97 -19.42
C PRO A 165 -22.91 -6.08 -19.46
N ALA A 166 -22.55 -6.55 -20.67
CA ALA A 166 -21.57 -7.61 -20.83
C ALA A 166 -20.15 -7.12 -20.48
N VAL A 167 -19.83 -5.88 -20.81
CA VAL A 167 -18.56 -5.24 -20.44
C VAL A 167 -18.47 -5.09 -18.92
N LYS A 168 -19.53 -4.58 -18.27
CA LYS A 168 -19.59 -4.47 -16.81
C LYS A 168 -19.39 -5.82 -16.13
N ARG A 169 -20.09 -6.87 -16.59
CA ARG A 169 -19.95 -8.23 -16.07
C ARG A 169 -18.50 -8.75 -16.19
N ARG A 170 -17.90 -8.67 -17.39
CA ARG A 170 -16.51 -9.11 -17.62
C ARG A 170 -15.52 -8.37 -16.72
N PHE A 171 -15.74 -7.07 -16.49
CA PHE A 171 -14.90 -6.28 -15.59
C PHE A 171 -15.03 -6.72 -14.13
N GLU A 172 -16.27 -6.90 -13.65
CA GLU A 172 -16.54 -7.32 -12.27
C GLU A 172 -16.03 -8.74 -11.98
N ASP A 173 -16.09 -9.62 -12.98
CA ASP A 173 -15.52 -10.98 -12.94
C ASP A 173 -13.98 -11.01 -12.99
N GLY A 174 -13.32 -9.87 -13.29
CA GLY A 174 -11.87 -9.78 -13.41
C GLY A 174 -11.30 -10.30 -14.73
N LEU A 175 -12.15 -10.56 -15.73
CA LEU A 175 -11.80 -11.03 -17.08
C LEU A 175 -11.76 -9.87 -18.11
N GLY A 176 -11.71 -8.63 -17.63
CA GLY A 176 -11.62 -7.45 -18.47
C GLY A 176 -10.25 -7.32 -19.13
N ASP A 177 -10.24 -7.05 -20.43
CA ASP A 177 -9.02 -6.87 -21.20
C ASP A 177 -8.47 -5.44 -21.04
N MET A 178 -7.38 -5.30 -20.29
CA MET A 178 -6.75 -4.00 -20.03
C MET A 178 -6.14 -3.33 -21.27
N SER A 179 -6.07 -4.01 -22.42
CA SER A 179 -5.70 -3.38 -23.70
C SER A 179 -6.76 -2.40 -24.20
N LYS A 180 -8.03 -2.58 -23.78
CA LYS A 180 -9.15 -1.71 -24.18
C LYS A 180 -9.33 -0.55 -23.19
N PRO A 181 -9.67 0.66 -23.68
CA PRO A 181 -9.78 1.84 -22.83
C PRO A 181 -10.89 1.75 -21.79
N ILE A 182 -12.00 1.07 -22.10
CA ILE A 182 -13.14 0.93 -21.19
C ILE A 182 -12.76 0.19 -19.90
N TYR A 183 -12.02 -0.92 -19.99
CA TYR A 183 -11.61 -1.68 -18.80
C TYR A 183 -10.60 -0.92 -17.95
N ARG A 184 -9.66 -0.20 -18.57
CA ARG A 184 -8.75 0.70 -17.85
C ARG A 184 -9.49 1.82 -17.14
N TYR A 185 -10.49 2.41 -17.79
CA TYR A 185 -11.34 3.45 -17.19
C TYR A 185 -12.13 2.92 -15.99
N LEU A 186 -12.77 1.75 -16.13
CA LEU A 186 -13.51 1.12 -15.02
C LEU A 186 -12.57 0.75 -13.86
N ALA A 187 -11.37 0.25 -14.16
CA ALA A 187 -10.34 -0.05 -13.18
C ALA A 187 -9.89 1.21 -12.43
N LYS A 188 -9.61 2.30 -13.16
CA LYS A 188 -9.25 3.60 -12.59
C LYS A 188 -10.35 4.12 -11.68
N ARG A 189 -11.61 4.08 -12.13
CA ARG A 189 -12.78 4.52 -11.33
C ARG A 189 -12.95 3.69 -10.05
N ARG A 190 -12.76 2.37 -10.12
CA ARG A 190 -12.81 1.47 -8.95
C ARG A 190 -11.70 1.80 -7.95
N TRP A 191 -10.49 2.05 -8.45
CA TRP A 191 -9.33 2.40 -7.64
C TRP A 191 -9.49 3.77 -6.97
N GLU A 192 -9.92 4.79 -7.71
CA GLU A 192 -10.23 6.14 -7.20
C GLU A 192 -11.36 6.13 -6.15
N GLY A 193 -12.30 5.20 -6.28
CA GLY A 193 -13.39 5.03 -5.33
C GLY A 193 -12.93 4.71 -3.90
N TYR A 194 -11.86 3.92 -3.74
CA TYR A 194 -11.42 3.38 -2.45
C TYR A 194 -9.90 3.29 -2.27
N ASN A 195 -9.21 2.45 -3.04
CA ASN A 195 -7.77 2.16 -2.85
C ASN A 195 -6.91 3.43 -2.89
N LYS A 196 -7.15 4.34 -3.86
CA LYS A 196 -6.43 5.61 -3.96
C LYS A 196 -6.54 6.44 -2.69
N LYS A 197 -7.75 6.54 -2.13
CA LYS A 197 -8.03 7.29 -0.89
C LYS A 197 -7.28 6.70 0.31
N ILE A 198 -7.17 5.37 0.39
CA ILE A 198 -6.36 4.71 1.42
C ILE A 198 -4.89 5.11 1.28
N VAL A 199 -4.36 5.04 0.06
CA VAL A 199 -2.95 5.37 -0.20
C VAL A 199 -2.68 6.85 0.11
N GLU A 200 -3.53 7.77 -0.34
CA GLU A 200 -3.45 9.21 -0.02
C GLU A 200 -3.54 9.47 1.49
N GLN A 201 -4.45 8.79 2.19
CA GLN A 201 -4.52 8.83 3.65
C GLN A 201 -3.20 8.37 4.28
N ARG A 202 -2.59 7.28 3.80
CA ARG A 202 -1.30 6.80 4.33
C ARG A 202 -0.14 7.74 4.02
N ILE A 203 -0.11 8.35 2.84
CA ILE A 203 0.91 9.35 2.47
C ILE A 203 0.90 10.51 3.48
N SER A 204 -0.30 11.01 3.81
CA SER A 204 -0.47 12.10 4.77
C SER A 204 -0.20 11.65 6.20
N GLN A 205 -0.83 10.56 6.66
CA GLN A 205 -0.71 10.06 8.03
C GLN A 205 0.74 9.72 8.42
N PHE A 206 1.49 9.13 7.49
CA PHE A 206 2.88 8.77 7.71
C PHE A 206 3.84 9.84 7.20
N HIS A 207 3.41 11.09 7.01
CA HIS A 207 4.26 12.23 6.66
C HIS A 207 5.23 11.98 5.49
N ILE A 208 4.88 11.08 4.56
CA ILE A 208 5.68 10.78 3.37
C ILE A 208 5.86 12.05 2.54
N THR A 209 4.78 12.83 2.50
CA THR A 209 4.81 14.26 2.19
C THR A 209 4.69 15.01 3.52
N PRO A 210 5.66 15.87 3.92
CA PRO A 210 6.77 16.40 3.12
C PRO A 210 8.12 15.67 3.25
N ASP A 211 8.27 14.67 4.12
CA ASP A 211 9.60 14.16 4.55
C ASP A 211 10.47 13.66 3.39
N ILE A 212 9.89 12.90 2.45
CA ILE A 212 10.62 12.29 1.33
C ILE A 212 10.46 13.14 0.06
N LEU A 213 9.21 13.47 -0.27
CA LEU A 213 8.86 14.27 -1.44
C LEU A 213 7.92 15.41 -1.05
N PRO A 214 8.04 16.59 -1.69
CA PRO A 214 7.19 17.74 -1.37
C PRO A 214 5.75 17.58 -1.85
N LYS A 215 5.51 16.78 -2.90
CA LYS A 215 4.19 16.48 -3.43
C LYS A 215 4.21 15.08 -4.04
N LEU A 216 3.21 14.28 -3.71
CA LEU A 216 2.99 12.95 -4.25
C LEU A 216 1.50 12.74 -4.49
N THR A 217 1.14 12.57 -5.76
CA THR A 217 -0.24 12.24 -6.17
C THR A 217 -0.20 10.92 -6.92
N PRO A 218 -0.62 9.81 -6.32
CA PRO A 218 -0.58 8.52 -6.99
C PRO A 218 -1.49 8.55 -8.21
N THR A 219 -0.98 8.05 -9.33
CA THR A 219 -1.68 7.83 -10.61
C THR A 219 -1.85 6.35 -10.90
N TYR A 220 -0.99 5.47 -10.36
CA TYR A 220 -1.07 4.01 -10.53
C TYR A 220 -1.49 3.30 -9.26
N ASP A 221 -2.18 2.18 -9.42
CA ASP A 221 -2.42 1.26 -8.29
C ASP A 221 -1.17 0.41 -8.06
N VAL A 222 -0.76 0.30 -6.80
CA VAL A 222 0.44 -0.44 -6.40
C VAL A 222 0.08 -1.39 -5.27
N GLU A 223 -0.04 -2.68 -5.60
CA GLU A 223 -0.27 -3.73 -4.61
C GLU A 223 1.06 -4.36 -4.19
N LEU A 224 1.31 -4.41 -2.89
CA LEU A 224 2.49 -5.03 -2.31
C LEU A 224 2.18 -6.48 -1.93
N HIS A 225 3.03 -7.41 -2.39
CA HIS A 225 2.95 -8.82 -2.02
C HIS A 225 4.29 -9.30 -1.47
N PHE A 226 4.22 -9.93 -0.30
CA PHE A 226 5.30 -10.77 0.19
C PHE A 226 4.86 -12.22 0.12
N ARG A 227 5.70 -13.08 -0.47
CA ARG A 227 5.35 -14.47 -0.80
C ARG A 227 4.04 -14.53 -1.61
N ARG A 228 2.96 -15.07 -1.04
CA ARG A 228 1.64 -15.19 -1.67
C ARG A 228 0.59 -14.22 -1.09
N SER A 229 0.95 -13.42 -0.09
CA SER A 229 0.01 -12.61 0.67
C SER A 229 0.06 -11.14 0.24
N LYS A 230 -1.11 -10.57 -0.05
CA LYS A 230 -1.26 -9.12 -0.26
C LYS A 230 -1.11 -8.39 1.08
N ILE A 231 -0.26 -7.37 1.10
CA ILE A 231 -0.01 -6.55 2.28
C ILE A 231 -0.74 -5.21 2.14
N PRO A 232 -1.51 -4.78 3.15
CA PRO A 232 -2.12 -3.45 3.16
C PRO A 232 -1.07 -2.37 3.40
N ALA A 233 -1.25 -1.21 2.76
CA ALA A 233 -0.33 -0.08 2.87
C ALA A 233 -0.18 0.40 4.33
N GLY A 234 1.06 0.43 4.80
CA GLY A 234 1.41 0.78 6.16
C GLY A 234 1.07 -0.32 7.17
N LYS A 235 1.27 -1.60 6.83
CA LYS A 235 1.28 -2.68 7.82
C LYS A 235 2.69 -2.84 8.41
N ILE A 236 2.79 -3.14 9.71
CA ILE A 236 4.06 -3.56 10.32
C ILE A 236 4.27 -5.03 9.96
N LEU A 237 5.44 -5.34 9.38
CA LEU A 237 5.81 -6.67 8.96
C LEU A 237 6.99 -7.19 9.80
N PRO A 238 7.04 -8.51 10.07
CA PRO A 238 8.19 -9.11 10.74
C PRO A 238 9.39 -9.18 9.80
N SER A 239 10.59 -9.12 10.38
CA SER A 239 11.87 -9.07 9.65
C SER A 239 12.08 -10.32 8.78
N ASN A 240 11.73 -11.51 9.29
CA ASN A 240 11.83 -12.79 8.57
C ASN A 240 11.00 -12.85 7.26
N LEU A 241 9.90 -12.11 7.18
CA LEU A 241 9.04 -12.04 6.00
C LEU A 241 9.58 -11.05 4.97
N THR A 242 10.24 -10.00 5.44
CA THR A 242 10.83 -8.91 4.63
C THR A 242 12.30 -9.13 4.30
N GLU A 243 12.83 -10.32 4.59
CA GLU A 243 14.17 -10.73 4.19
C GLU A 243 14.31 -10.89 2.67
N VAL A 244 13.24 -11.33 2.00
CA VAL A 244 13.21 -11.53 0.54
C VAL A 244 12.53 -10.35 -0.14
N ALA A 245 13.07 -9.93 -1.28
CA ALA A 245 12.51 -8.85 -2.08
C ALA A 245 11.01 -9.08 -2.41
N PRO A 246 10.16 -8.04 -2.29
CA PRO A 246 8.73 -8.19 -2.51
C PRO A 246 8.39 -8.36 -4.00
N ARG A 247 7.16 -8.82 -4.26
CA ARG A 247 6.51 -8.70 -5.56
C ARG A 247 5.57 -7.51 -5.52
N LEU A 248 5.68 -6.65 -6.52
CA LEU A 248 4.75 -5.55 -6.74
C LEU A 248 3.76 -5.94 -7.84
N ARG A 249 2.54 -5.44 -7.75
CA ARG A 249 1.62 -5.37 -8.88
C ARG A 249 1.34 -3.90 -9.16
N VAL A 250 1.78 -3.44 -10.32
CA VAL A 250 1.74 -2.04 -10.74
C VAL A 250 0.75 -1.94 -11.87
N GLN A 251 -0.41 -1.34 -11.62
CA GLN A 251 -1.46 -1.18 -12.62
C GLN A 251 -1.49 0.26 -13.14
N PRO A 252 -0.91 0.54 -14.32
CA PRO A 252 -1.16 1.79 -15.03
C PRO A 252 -2.56 1.77 -15.64
N PHE A 253 -3.15 2.96 -15.76
CA PHE A 253 -4.47 3.16 -16.38
C PHE A 253 -4.43 3.79 -17.76
N ASP A 254 -3.26 4.28 -18.19
CA ASP A 254 -3.07 4.82 -19.53
C ASP A 254 -2.61 3.74 -20.49
N ALA A 255 -2.81 3.94 -21.79
CA ALA A 255 -2.39 2.99 -22.80
C ALA A 255 -0.85 2.97 -22.97
N GLY A 256 -0.34 1.87 -23.54
CA GLY A 256 1.06 1.73 -23.93
C GLY A 256 1.97 1.22 -22.80
N GLU A 257 3.07 0.61 -23.23
CA GLU A 257 4.16 0.18 -22.36
C GLU A 257 4.97 1.39 -21.92
N ARG A 258 5.48 1.34 -20.69
CA ARG A 258 6.38 2.36 -20.17
C ARG A 258 7.48 1.78 -19.32
N LEU A 259 8.60 2.50 -19.27
CA LEU A 259 9.69 2.17 -18.37
C LEU A 259 9.49 2.87 -17.04
N VAL A 260 9.58 2.10 -15.95
CA VAL A 260 9.51 2.62 -14.59
C VAL A 260 10.78 2.33 -13.81
N THR A 261 11.03 3.18 -12.83
CA THR A 261 12.08 3.06 -11.83
C THR A 261 11.43 2.80 -10.47
N VAL A 262 11.89 1.79 -9.76
CA VAL A 262 11.40 1.44 -8.42
C VAL A 262 12.47 1.78 -7.39
N ALA A 263 12.08 2.52 -6.36
CA ALA A 263 12.95 2.86 -5.24
C ALA A 263 12.29 2.50 -3.91
N ILE A 264 13.00 1.77 -3.04
CA ILE A 264 12.58 1.50 -1.66
C ILE A 264 13.47 2.34 -0.75
N VAL A 265 12.83 3.19 0.07
CA VAL A 265 13.50 4.19 0.90
C VAL A 265 13.04 4.04 2.34
N ASP A 266 14.01 4.01 3.26
CA ASP A 266 13.81 4.11 4.70
C ASP A 266 14.23 5.52 5.14
N PRO A 267 13.29 6.39 5.56
CA PRO A 267 13.58 7.74 6.01
C PRO A 267 13.88 7.84 7.51
N ASP A 268 13.77 6.75 8.26
CA ASP A 268 13.78 6.76 9.72
C ASP A 268 15.04 6.10 10.29
N VAL A 269 16.16 6.14 9.57
CA VAL A 269 17.42 5.55 10.04
C VAL A 269 18.06 6.49 11.07
N PRO A 270 18.18 6.08 12.35
CA PRO A 270 18.70 6.96 13.39
C PRO A 270 20.17 7.29 13.14
N ASP A 271 20.50 8.58 13.20
CA ASP A 271 21.86 9.10 13.17
C ASP A 271 22.16 9.79 14.51
N THR A 272 22.96 9.11 15.33
CA THR A 272 23.32 9.58 16.67
C THR A 272 24.26 10.78 16.65
N GLU A 273 25.05 10.95 15.60
CA GLU A 273 26.02 12.05 15.52
C GLU A 273 25.32 13.40 15.29
N SER A 274 24.31 13.39 14.42
CA SER A 274 23.52 14.58 14.09
C SER A 274 22.23 14.76 14.92
N ASP A 275 21.95 13.83 15.84
CA ASP A 275 20.69 13.74 16.62
C ASP A 275 19.44 13.86 15.72
N ALA A 276 19.48 13.16 14.59
CA ALA A 276 18.47 13.25 13.54
C ALA A 276 18.21 11.89 12.87
N PHE A 277 17.32 11.89 11.88
CA PHE A 277 17.09 10.74 11.01
C PHE A 277 17.72 10.96 9.64
N SER A 278 18.37 9.92 9.15
CA SER A 278 18.94 9.84 7.82
C SER A 278 18.10 8.94 6.92
N LYS A 279 18.31 9.08 5.61
CA LYS A 279 17.60 8.32 4.58
C LYS A 279 18.51 7.25 3.99
N ARG A 280 18.02 6.02 3.94
CA ARG A 280 18.71 4.87 3.34
C ARG A 280 17.89 4.31 2.19
N CYS A 281 18.57 3.97 1.09
CA CYS A 281 17.97 3.23 -0.01
C CYS A 281 18.12 1.74 0.26
N HIS A 282 17.00 1.02 0.33
CA HIS A 282 16.99 -0.44 0.45
C HIS A 282 16.99 -1.15 -0.90
N PHE A 283 16.55 -0.48 -1.96
CA PHE A 283 16.51 -1.05 -3.30
C PHE A 283 16.32 0.04 -4.34
N LEU A 284 17.03 -0.08 -5.46
CA LEU A 284 16.89 0.80 -6.61
C LEU A 284 17.02 -0.01 -7.89
N ALA A 285 15.98 -0.01 -8.73
CA ALA A 285 16.01 -0.61 -10.05
C ALA A 285 15.33 0.28 -11.08
N ALA A 286 15.86 0.29 -12.30
CA ALA A 286 15.41 1.13 -13.40
C ALA A 286 15.10 0.30 -14.66
N ASN A 287 14.49 0.93 -15.65
CA ASN A 287 14.22 0.39 -16.98
C ASN A 287 13.31 -0.84 -16.96
N ILE A 288 12.38 -0.88 -16.01
CA ILE A 288 11.46 -1.99 -15.86
C ILE A 288 10.24 -1.72 -16.76
N PRO A 289 9.96 -2.57 -17.76
CA PRO A 289 8.77 -2.42 -18.59
C PRO A 289 7.52 -2.75 -17.77
N VAL A 290 6.53 -1.86 -17.81
CA VAL A 290 5.20 -2.08 -17.23
C VAL A 290 4.14 -1.69 -18.25
N SER A 291 3.13 -2.53 -18.38
CA SER A 291 1.98 -2.31 -19.25
C SER A 291 0.68 -2.53 -18.47
N PRO A 292 -0.47 -2.03 -18.97
CA PRO A 292 -1.76 -2.31 -18.36
C PRO A 292 -2.13 -3.81 -18.38
N THR A 293 -1.62 -4.56 -19.35
CA THR A 293 -1.88 -6.01 -19.52
C THR A 293 -0.99 -6.86 -18.61
N ASP A 294 0.24 -6.41 -18.37
CA ASP A 294 1.26 -7.14 -17.61
C ASP A 294 1.71 -6.32 -16.38
N PRO A 295 0.87 -6.26 -15.33
CA PRO A 295 1.13 -5.42 -14.16
C PRO A 295 2.07 -6.09 -13.14
N SER A 296 2.48 -7.35 -13.34
CA SER A 296 3.20 -8.13 -12.32
C SER A 296 4.70 -7.84 -12.33
N LEU A 297 5.23 -7.33 -11.22
CA LEU A 297 6.63 -6.94 -11.08
C LEU A 297 7.30 -7.65 -9.88
N PRO A 298 7.87 -8.85 -10.05
CA PRO A 298 8.62 -9.55 -9.01
C PRO A 298 10.06 -9.00 -8.89
N LEU A 299 10.34 -8.20 -7.85
CA LEU A 299 11.65 -7.53 -7.71
C LEU A 299 12.81 -8.51 -7.55
N GLY A 300 12.60 -9.64 -6.87
CA GLY A 300 13.63 -10.68 -6.68
C GLY A 300 13.98 -11.49 -7.93
N ARG A 301 13.24 -11.34 -9.04
CA ARG A 301 13.52 -12.03 -10.31
C ARG A 301 14.07 -11.10 -11.40
N LEU A 302 14.28 -9.83 -11.08
CA LEU A 302 14.84 -8.88 -12.04
C LEU A 302 16.29 -9.24 -12.35
N ASN A 303 16.67 -9.12 -13.62
CA ASN A 303 18.06 -9.29 -14.02
C ASN A 303 18.91 -8.21 -13.35
N ARG A 304 19.91 -8.65 -12.57
CA ARG A 304 20.79 -7.77 -11.80
C ARG A 304 21.47 -6.76 -12.71
N ASP A 305 22.07 -7.22 -13.81
CA ASP A 305 22.89 -6.39 -14.68
C ASP A 305 22.08 -5.40 -15.50
N ALA A 306 20.88 -5.81 -15.92
CA ALA A 306 20.01 -5.03 -16.81
C ALA A 306 19.02 -4.10 -16.11
N HIS A 307 18.81 -4.19 -14.79
CA HIS A 307 17.84 -3.33 -14.09
C HIS A 307 18.30 -2.81 -12.74
N ILE A 308 19.05 -3.60 -11.97
CA ILE A 308 19.29 -3.33 -10.55
C ILE A 308 20.51 -2.41 -10.38
N ALA A 309 20.31 -1.25 -9.76
CA ALA A 309 21.38 -0.33 -9.37
C ALA A 309 21.80 -0.55 -7.91
N VAL A 310 20.83 -0.68 -7.00
CA VAL A 310 21.07 -1.02 -5.59
C VAL A 310 20.33 -2.32 -5.28
N PRO A 311 21.04 -3.40 -4.91
CA PRO A 311 20.40 -4.69 -4.60
C PRO A 311 19.50 -4.59 -3.38
N TYR A 312 18.58 -5.53 -3.25
CA TYR A 312 17.60 -5.51 -2.16
C TYR A 312 18.28 -5.76 -0.82
N LEU A 313 18.17 -4.78 0.08
CA LEU A 313 18.55 -4.88 1.48
C LEU A 313 17.29 -5.20 2.31
N PRO A 314 17.30 -6.28 3.11
CA PRO A 314 16.21 -6.59 4.03
C PRO A 314 15.82 -5.38 4.88
N ALA A 315 14.55 -5.28 5.22
CA ALA A 315 14.08 -4.23 6.12
C ALA A 315 14.40 -4.60 7.57
N PHE A 316 15.02 -3.70 8.32
CA PHE A 316 15.37 -3.88 9.73
C PHE A 316 15.26 -2.54 10.46
N ALA A 317 15.05 -2.60 11.77
CA ALA A 317 15.05 -1.46 12.67
C ALA A 317 15.81 -1.86 13.93
N GLN A 318 16.68 -0.99 14.46
CA GLN A 318 17.48 -1.31 15.65
C GLN A 318 16.60 -1.35 16.91
N LYS A 319 17.07 -2.05 17.95
CA LYS A 319 16.30 -2.21 19.18
C LYS A 319 16.10 -0.86 19.86
N GLY A 320 14.86 -0.57 20.27
CA GLY A 320 14.51 0.68 20.95
C GLY A 320 14.32 1.90 20.03
N ALA A 321 14.68 1.79 18.74
CA ALA A 321 14.25 2.76 17.74
C ALA A 321 12.72 2.68 17.53
N PRO A 322 12.08 3.77 17.06
CA PRO A 322 10.70 3.69 16.61
C PRO A 322 10.56 2.76 15.39
N TYR A 323 9.33 2.58 14.89
CA TYR A 323 9.15 1.87 13.64
C TYR A 323 9.82 2.62 12.48
N HIS A 324 10.36 1.87 11.51
CA HIS A 324 10.90 2.43 10.27
C HIS A 324 9.85 2.35 9.15
N ARG A 325 9.72 3.40 8.35
CA ARG A 325 8.79 3.48 7.20
C ARG A 325 9.49 3.04 5.91
N LEU A 326 9.23 1.83 5.44
CA LEU A 326 9.75 1.36 4.15
C LEU A 326 8.82 1.83 3.03
N ALA A 327 9.14 3.00 2.48
CA ALA A 327 8.41 3.69 1.45
C ALA A 327 8.85 3.19 0.05
N ILE A 328 7.90 2.64 -0.72
CA ILE A 328 8.14 2.11 -2.06
C ILE A 328 7.56 3.08 -3.08
N PHE A 329 8.42 3.63 -3.91
CA PHE A 329 8.07 4.58 -4.97
C PHE A 329 8.21 3.93 -6.34
N ILE A 330 7.25 4.22 -7.20
CA ILE A 330 7.30 3.92 -8.63
C ILE A 330 7.36 5.24 -9.35
N LEU A 331 8.40 5.41 -10.15
CA LEU A 331 8.67 6.63 -10.90
C LEU A 331 8.68 6.32 -12.39
N ASP A 332 7.91 7.06 -13.17
CA ASP A 332 7.90 6.92 -14.62
C ASP A 332 9.14 7.58 -15.22
N GLN A 333 9.71 6.93 -16.23
CA GLN A 333 10.80 7.47 -17.02
C GLN A 333 10.25 8.28 -18.20
N PRO A 334 10.74 9.51 -18.41
CA PRO A 334 10.22 10.38 -19.45
C PRO A 334 10.48 9.78 -20.85
N GLY A 335 9.41 9.68 -21.65
CA GLY A 335 9.50 9.25 -23.05
C GLY A 335 10.01 7.84 -23.27
N ASN A 336 9.88 6.94 -22.28
CA ASN A 336 10.39 5.56 -22.33
C ASN A 336 11.89 5.47 -22.66
N LYS A 337 12.66 6.50 -22.29
CA LYS A 337 14.10 6.51 -22.49
C LYS A 337 14.76 5.69 -21.37
N PRO A 338 15.51 4.64 -21.70
CA PRO A 338 16.21 3.84 -20.69
C PRO A 338 17.30 4.69 -20.02
N LEU A 339 17.43 4.54 -18.71
CA LEU A 339 18.49 5.12 -17.91
C LEU A 339 19.76 4.28 -17.99
N ASP A 340 20.93 4.91 -17.90
CA ASP A 340 22.18 4.19 -17.75
C ASP A 340 22.32 3.61 -16.34
N ILE A 341 22.30 2.28 -16.24
CA ILE A 341 22.36 1.56 -14.98
C ILE A 341 23.78 1.56 -14.42
N ALA A 342 24.82 1.60 -15.27
CA ALA A 342 26.19 1.67 -14.80
C ALA A 342 26.45 3.01 -14.09
N ALA A 343 25.96 4.12 -14.67
CA ALA A 343 25.97 5.42 -14.01
C ALA A 343 25.15 5.43 -12.70
N LEU A 344 23.98 4.81 -12.69
CA LEU A 344 23.17 4.69 -11.47
C LEU A 344 23.89 3.88 -10.38
N ARG A 345 24.54 2.77 -10.73
CA ARG A 345 25.38 2.00 -9.79
C ARG A 345 26.51 2.86 -9.28
N ALA A 346 27.30 3.47 -10.16
CA ALA A 346 28.43 4.30 -9.74
C ALA A 346 28.03 5.41 -8.74
N GLN A 347 26.84 6.00 -8.90
CA GLN A 347 26.32 7.04 -8.00
C GLN A 347 25.74 6.52 -6.68
N TYR A 348 25.07 5.36 -6.69
CA TYR A 348 24.27 4.90 -5.55
C TYR A 348 24.76 3.59 -4.92
N SER A 349 25.67 2.85 -5.54
CA SER A 349 26.28 1.62 -5.00
C SER A 349 27.43 1.92 -4.03
N LYS A 350 28.18 3.01 -4.26
CA LYS A 350 29.27 3.48 -3.37
C LYS A 350 28.79 3.88 -1.98
N THR A 351 27.48 4.05 -1.80
CA THR A 351 26.83 4.30 -0.52
C THR A 351 26.60 3.01 0.28
N THR A 352 26.79 1.82 -0.32
CA THR A 352 26.35 0.55 0.28
C THR A 352 27.45 -0.47 0.61
N VAL A 353 28.66 -0.38 0.08
CA VAL A 353 29.78 -1.25 0.47
C VAL A 353 31.10 -0.52 0.21
N ALA A 354 31.91 -0.34 1.25
CA ALA A 354 33.30 0.08 1.12
C ALA A 354 34.14 -1.11 0.62
N ASP A 355 34.49 -1.10 -0.67
CA ASP A 355 35.67 -1.80 -1.18
C ASP A 355 36.69 -0.73 -1.59
N GLU A 356 37.77 -0.62 -0.81
CA GLU A 356 38.92 0.22 -1.10
C GLU A 356 39.86 -0.51 -2.08
N SER A 357 39.99 0.01 -3.30
CA SER A 357 41.24 -0.11 -4.08
C SER A 357 41.30 0.96 -5.17
N SER A 358 41.76 2.17 -4.81
CA SER A 358 42.63 3.02 -5.64
C SER A 358 42.75 4.44 -5.05
N SER A 359 43.78 4.67 -4.23
CA SER A 359 44.79 5.74 -4.41
C SER A 359 45.65 5.91 -3.15
N SER A 360 46.87 5.38 -3.24
CA SER A 360 48.14 5.86 -2.65
C SER A 360 48.09 6.97 -1.58
N SER A 361 48.52 6.65 -0.34
CA SER A 361 49.90 6.94 0.14
C SER A 361 50.05 6.78 1.67
N SER A 362 51.02 5.94 2.07
CA SER A 362 51.87 5.99 3.28
C SER A 362 51.28 6.41 4.64
N SER A 363 51.23 5.47 5.59
CA SER A 363 52.16 5.37 6.74
C SER A 363 51.58 4.52 7.89
N SER A 364 52.49 3.88 8.62
CA SER A 364 52.29 2.85 9.64
C SER A 364 51.60 3.35 10.92
N SER A 365 50.66 2.59 11.48
CA SER A 365 50.76 1.97 12.82
C SER A 365 49.43 1.34 13.28
N THR A 366 49.53 0.17 13.88
CA THR A 366 48.50 -0.64 14.55
C THR A 366 47.84 0.07 15.74
N VAL A 367 46.50 0.19 15.75
CA VAL A 367 45.59 -0.05 16.90
C VAL A 367 44.17 -0.29 16.33
N ALA A 368 43.47 -1.31 16.83
CA ALA A 368 42.09 -1.65 16.46
C ALA A 368 41.08 -0.54 16.81
N ALA A 369 40.28 -0.09 15.83
CA ALA A 369 39.09 0.76 16.01
C ALA A 369 38.20 0.77 14.73
N PRO A 370 36.94 1.23 14.81
CA PRO A 370 35.71 0.47 14.58
C PRO A 370 35.28 0.34 13.10
N ALA A 371 34.41 -0.65 12.84
CA ALA A 371 33.79 -0.91 11.55
C ALA A 371 33.07 0.34 10.97
N PRO A 372 33.22 0.64 9.67
CA PRO A 372 32.64 1.84 9.08
C PRO A 372 31.11 1.69 8.94
N ALA A 373 30.37 2.65 9.52
CA ALA A 373 28.93 2.78 9.34
C ALA A 373 28.59 3.09 7.87
N PRO A 374 27.46 2.57 7.31
CA PRO A 374 27.08 2.84 5.93
C PRO A 374 26.77 4.32 5.75
N ALA A 375 27.53 4.97 4.86
CA ALA A 375 27.42 6.40 4.58
C ALA A 375 25.98 6.81 4.23
N THR A 376 25.49 7.78 4.98
CA THR A 376 24.12 8.28 5.05
C THR A 376 23.88 9.37 4.02
N GLY A 377 22.73 9.35 3.32
CA GLY A 377 22.30 10.49 2.50
C GLY A 377 21.54 10.21 1.20
N PHE A 378 20.77 9.12 1.09
CA PHE A 378 19.96 8.92 -0.13
C PHE A 378 18.83 9.96 -0.23
N SER A 379 18.80 10.73 -1.32
CA SER A 379 17.73 11.71 -1.58
C SER A 379 16.92 11.34 -2.81
N LEU A 380 15.67 10.90 -2.59
CA LEU A 380 14.74 10.61 -3.68
C LEU A 380 14.42 11.85 -4.53
N LYS A 381 14.39 13.03 -3.91
CA LYS A 381 14.22 14.31 -4.62
C LYS A 381 15.36 14.54 -5.62
N SER A 382 16.61 14.30 -5.21
CA SER A 382 17.76 14.44 -6.11
C SER A 382 17.73 13.42 -7.25
N LEU A 383 17.38 12.15 -6.97
CA LEU A 383 17.20 11.14 -8.01
C LEU A 383 16.14 11.58 -9.04
N ARG A 384 14.98 12.03 -8.55
CA ARG A 384 13.88 12.51 -9.39
C ARG A 384 14.33 13.66 -10.29
N ASP A 385 14.97 14.67 -9.72
CA ASP A 385 15.33 15.89 -10.43
C ASP A 385 16.46 15.64 -11.46
N LYS A 386 17.45 14.78 -11.13
CA LYS A 386 18.54 14.42 -12.04
C LYS A 386 18.08 13.65 -13.28
N PHE A 387 17.15 12.71 -13.11
CA PHE A 387 16.69 11.83 -14.19
C PHE A 387 15.31 12.24 -14.73
N ALA A 388 14.80 13.41 -14.33
CA ALA A 388 13.49 13.95 -14.72
C ALA A 388 12.34 12.93 -14.54
N LEU A 389 12.38 12.17 -13.45
CA LEU A 389 11.40 11.12 -13.16
C LEU A 389 10.11 11.72 -12.59
N THR A 390 8.98 11.06 -12.82
CA THR A 390 7.69 11.48 -12.24
C THR A 390 7.18 10.42 -11.28
N PRO A 391 6.95 10.73 -9.98
CA PRO A 391 6.45 9.75 -9.04
C PRO A 391 4.95 9.47 -9.30
N THR A 392 4.64 8.26 -9.76
CA THR A 392 3.32 7.83 -10.23
C THR A 392 2.67 6.78 -9.34
N GLY A 393 3.45 5.91 -8.72
CA GLY A 393 2.95 4.86 -7.83
C GLY A 393 3.57 4.94 -6.43
N PHE A 394 2.81 4.53 -5.42
CA PHE A 394 3.28 4.51 -4.05
C PHE A 394 2.62 3.40 -3.22
N THR A 395 3.42 2.73 -2.41
CA THR A 395 2.95 1.89 -1.31
C THR A 395 3.99 1.92 -0.19
N LEU A 396 3.65 1.43 1.00
CA LEU A 396 4.61 1.32 2.09
C LEU A 396 4.30 0.15 2.99
N PHE A 397 5.31 -0.31 3.72
CA PHE A 397 5.16 -1.13 4.91
C PHE A 397 6.08 -0.60 6.00
N ARG A 398 5.93 -1.08 7.22
CA ARG A 398 6.76 -0.68 8.35
C ARG A 398 7.48 -1.88 8.94
N THR A 399 8.59 -1.63 9.59
CA THR A 399 9.33 -2.64 10.36
C THR A 399 9.67 -2.10 11.73
N VAL A 400 9.80 -3.01 12.68
CA VAL A 400 10.23 -2.76 14.07
C VAL A 400 11.22 -3.85 14.44
N TRP A 401 11.99 -3.63 15.49
CA TRP A 401 12.80 -4.69 16.08
C TRP A 401 11.89 -5.85 16.54
N ASP A 402 12.21 -7.06 16.10
CA ASP A 402 11.57 -8.31 16.49
C ASP A 402 12.61 -9.38 16.85
N GLU A 403 12.14 -10.58 17.22
CA GLU A 403 13.01 -11.69 17.65
C GLU A 403 13.96 -12.17 16.55
N HIS A 404 13.62 -11.96 15.27
CA HIS A 404 14.39 -12.46 14.13
C HIS A 404 15.30 -11.38 13.51
N THR A 405 15.19 -10.13 13.96
CA THR A 405 15.88 -8.99 13.34
C THR A 405 17.40 -9.15 13.40
N ALA A 406 17.93 -9.61 14.53
CA ALA A 406 19.37 -9.89 14.69
C ALA A 406 19.87 -10.91 13.65
N ASP A 407 19.18 -12.05 13.51
CA ASP A 407 19.55 -13.11 12.57
C ASP A 407 19.46 -12.66 11.11
N VAL A 408 18.45 -11.84 10.78
CA VAL A 408 18.31 -11.25 9.44
C VAL A 408 19.45 -10.28 9.14
N MET A 409 19.82 -9.42 10.11
CA MET A 409 20.95 -8.51 9.98
C MET A 409 22.27 -9.26 9.80
N HIS A 410 22.52 -10.30 10.60
CA HIS A 410 23.71 -11.15 10.46
C HIS A 410 23.79 -11.82 9.08
N ARG A 411 22.70 -12.42 8.60
CA ARG A 411 22.68 -13.05 7.26
C ARG A 411 22.84 -12.05 6.12
N ALA A 412 22.39 -10.81 6.31
CA ALA A 412 22.56 -9.73 5.36
C ALA A 412 23.89 -8.97 5.49
N GLY A 413 24.75 -9.33 6.46
CA GLY A 413 26.03 -8.65 6.70
C GLY A 413 25.89 -7.21 7.22
N VAL A 414 24.79 -6.90 7.89
CA VAL A 414 24.47 -5.54 8.38
C VAL A 414 24.90 -5.38 9.84
N PRO A 415 25.70 -4.36 10.19
CA PRO A 415 26.10 -4.09 11.58
C PRO A 415 24.98 -3.42 12.41
N GLY A 416 25.14 -3.41 13.73
CA GLY A 416 24.27 -2.67 14.66
C GLY A 416 23.10 -3.47 15.27
N ALA A 417 23.15 -4.81 15.20
CA ALA A 417 22.20 -5.67 15.90
C ALA A 417 22.42 -5.70 17.43
N ASP A 418 23.63 -5.35 17.86
CA ASP A 418 24.09 -5.24 19.24
C ASP A 418 23.81 -3.86 19.88
N VAL A 419 23.26 -2.92 19.10
CA VAL A 419 22.97 -1.55 19.55
C VAL A 419 21.51 -1.44 20.02
N GLU A 420 21.30 -0.79 21.17
CA GLU A 420 19.97 -0.49 21.71
C GLU A 420 19.83 1.01 21.97
N PHE A 421 18.80 1.62 21.37
CA PHE A 421 18.42 2.99 21.64
C PHE A 421 17.52 3.08 22.88
N ARG A 422 17.77 4.11 23.68
CA ARG A 422 16.89 4.47 24.80
C ARG A 422 16.45 5.92 24.66
N PRO A 423 15.21 6.26 25.08
CA PRO A 423 14.75 7.64 25.07
C PRO A 423 15.73 8.53 25.84
N ASN A 424 16.14 9.64 25.20
CA ASN A 424 17.00 10.61 25.87
C ASN A 424 16.25 11.20 27.08
N ARG A 425 16.93 11.23 28.21
CA ARG A 425 16.32 11.63 29.46
C ARG A 425 16.53 13.12 29.70
N VAL A 426 15.46 13.89 29.55
CA VAL A 426 15.46 15.32 29.86
C VAL A 426 15.29 15.54 31.36
N TYR A 427 16.35 16.05 32.00
CA TYR A 427 16.34 16.39 33.42
C TYR A 427 15.69 17.75 33.68
N SER A 428 15.15 17.94 34.88
CA SER A 428 14.56 19.22 35.26
C SER A 428 15.66 20.27 35.45
N MET A 429 15.62 21.33 34.65
CA MET A 429 16.52 22.49 34.77
C MET A 429 16.27 23.32 36.03
N LYS A 430 15.21 23.02 36.81
CA LYS A 430 14.90 23.75 38.04
C LYS A 430 15.91 23.37 39.12
N PRO A 431 16.64 24.33 39.71
CA PRO A 431 17.59 24.03 40.76
C PRO A 431 16.88 23.37 41.96
N PRO A 432 17.59 22.55 42.74
CA PRO A 432 17.03 22.00 43.96
C PRO A 432 16.66 23.16 44.91
N LYS A 433 15.41 23.17 45.37
CA LYS A 433 14.91 24.13 46.37
C LYS A 433 14.64 23.40 47.67
N ALA A 434 14.92 24.05 48.80
CA ALA A 434 14.58 23.52 50.10
C ALA A 434 13.06 23.24 50.17
N PRO A 435 12.65 22.13 50.82
CA PRO A 435 11.24 21.79 50.91
C PRO A 435 10.52 22.85 51.77
N ARG A 436 9.41 23.37 51.25
CA ARG A 436 8.56 24.36 51.92
C ARG A 436 7.37 23.66 52.56
N GLY A 437 6.84 24.22 53.63
CA GLY A 437 5.75 23.62 54.42
C GLY A 437 6.11 23.49 55.90
N TRP A 438 5.10 23.48 56.77
CA TRP A 438 5.29 23.43 58.22
C TRP A 438 5.95 22.11 58.66
N GLU A 439 5.53 21.02 58.02
CA GLU A 439 5.97 19.64 58.24
C GLU A 439 7.35 19.39 57.64
N ALA A 440 7.64 19.99 56.48
CA ALA A 440 8.92 19.90 55.81
C ALA A 440 10.06 20.57 56.60
N LYS A 441 9.79 21.74 57.19
CA LYS A 441 10.76 22.49 58.01
C LYS A 441 11.11 21.80 59.34
N ARG A 442 10.27 20.87 59.82
CA ARG A 442 10.37 20.25 61.15
C ARG A 442 10.78 18.77 61.12
N GLN A 443 11.52 18.38 60.09
CA GLN A 443 12.00 17.00 59.90
C GLN A 443 13.25 16.64 60.72
N GLY A 444 13.98 17.64 61.21
CA GLY A 444 15.24 17.45 61.91
C GLY A 444 15.09 16.95 63.36
N PRO A 445 16.18 16.47 63.98
CA PRO A 445 16.18 15.98 65.38
C PRO A 445 15.71 17.01 66.41
N LYS A 446 15.91 18.31 66.13
CA LYS A 446 15.43 19.42 66.96
C LYS A 446 13.92 19.34 67.26
N TYR A 447 13.13 18.77 66.36
CA TYR A 447 11.66 18.69 66.47
C TYR A 447 11.17 17.26 66.74
N ARG A 448 11.97 16.42 67.39
CA ARG A 448 11.65 15.01 67.65
C ARG A 448 10.29 14.81 68.34
N HIS A 449 9.92 15.70 69.25
CA HIS A 449 8.60 15.69 69.91
C HIS A 449 7.41 15.92 68.96
N LEU A 450 7.64 16.51 67.77
CA LEU A 450 6.64 16.75 66.72
C LEU A 450 6.69 15.71 65.60
N TRP A 451 7.52 14.66 65.70
CA TRP A 451 7.65 13.65 64.66
C TRP A 451 6.37 12.84 64.43
N LYS A 452 5.47 12.79 65.42
CA LYS A 452 4.12 12.21 65.25
C LYS A 452 3.30 12.91 64.16
N TYR A 453 3.50 14.21 63.93
CA TYR A 453 2.78 14.99 62.91
C TYR A 453 3.56 15.18 61.62
N THR A 454 4.88 14.95 61.65
CA THR A 454 5.78 15.33 60.55
C THR A 454 6.42 14.13 59.84
N LYS A 455 6.59 12.97 60.49
CA LYS A 455 7.13 11.74 59.87
C LYS A 455 6.01 10.79 59.45
N ARG A 456 6.30 9.91 58.49
CA ARG A 456 5.37 8.87 57.97
C ARG A 456 4.04 9.43 57.43
N ILE A 457 4.03 10.66 56.93
CA ILE A 457 2.87 11.23 56.23
C ILE A 457 2.75 10.55 54.87
N ARG A 458 1.61 9.90 54.62
CA ARG A 458 1.36 9.16 53.38
C ARG A 458 1.65 10.03 52.15
N GLY A 459 2.62 9.60 51.33
CA GLY A 459 3.02 10.30 50.11
C GLY A 459 3.92 11.53 50.28
N LEU A 460 4.21 11.98 51.52
CA LEU A 460 4.96 13.20 51.82
C LEU A 460 6.20 12.97 52.70
N SER A 461 6.15 12.07 53.68
CA SER A 461 7.30 11.72 54.53
C SER A 461 7.30 10.24 54.92
N ASN A 462 8.48 9.68 55.16
CA ASN A 462 8.68 8.34 55.69
C ASN A 462 9.35 8.41 57.08
N ALA A 463 9.77 7.27 57.63
CA ALA A 463 10.44 7.23 58.93
C ALA A 463 11.81 7.96 58.94
N LYS A 464 12.47 8.05 57.79
CA LYS A 464 13.79 8.70 57.64
C LYS A 464 13.64 10.22 57.44
N GLY A 465 12.58 10.68 56.78
CA GLY A 465 12.23 12.09 56.71
C GLY A 465 11.30 12.44 55.57
N TRP A 466 11.33 13.69 55.10
CA TRP A 466 10.57 14.08 53.92
C TRP A 466 10.91 13.15 52.76
N ILE A 467 9.90 12.69 52.04
CA ILE A 467 10.13 11.89 50.83
C ILE A 467 10.68 12.86 49.80
N VAL A 468 12.00 12.95 49.73
CA VAL A 468 12.67 13.44 48.54
C VAL A 468 12.32 12.40 47.48
N LYS A 469 11.37 12.71 46.59
CA LYS A 469 11.29 11.98 45.33
C LYS A 469 12.69 12.09 44.75
N LYS A 470 13.47 11.00 44.84
CA LYS A 470 14.75 10.92 44.16
C LYS A 470 14.44 11.29 42.72
N ARG A 471 14.87 12.49 42.31
CA ARG A 471 15.04 12.76 40.90
C ARG A 471 16.01 11.67 40.46
N ALA A 472 15.66 10.88 39.46
CA ALA A 472 16.46 9.72 39.08
C ALA A 472 17.75 10.17 38.37
N ASP A 473 18.39 11.20 38.87
CA ASP A 473 19.67 11.71 38.45
C ASP A 473 20.59 10.77 39.20
N GLY A 474 21.17 9.80 38.47
CA GLY A 474 21.95 8.69 39.00
C GLY A 474 23.20 9.11 39.80
N ASN A 475 23.36 10.39 40.10
CA ASN A 475 24.42 10.89 40.95
C ASN A 475 23.89 11.13 42.36
N GLY A 476 24.04 10.10 43.18
CA GLY A 476 23.64 10.14 44.59
C GLY A 476 24.49 11.13 45.38
N LYS A 477 23.83 11.91 46.24
CA LYS A 477 24.31 12.09 47.61
C LYS A 477 23.28 11.48 48.55
N ARG A 478 23.68 10.39 49.22
CA ARG A 478 23.02 9.94 50.45
C ARG A 478 23.36 10.98 51.52
N GLY A 479 22.34 11.67 52.02
CA GLY A 479 22.37 12.33 53.32
C GLY A 479 21.70 11.42 54.34
#